data_AF-J9ULN1-F1
#
_entry.id   AF-J9ULN1-F1
#
_cell.length_a   1.000
_cell.length_b   1.000
_cell.length_c   1.000
_cell.angle_alpha   90.00
_cell.angle_beta   90.00
_cell.angle_gamma   90.00
#
_symmetry.space_group_name_H-M   'P 1'
#
loop_
_entity.id
_entity.type
_entity.pdbx_description
1 polymer ?
#
loop_
_entity_poly.entity_id
_entity_poly.type
_entity_poly.pdbx_seq_one_letter_code
_entity_poly.pdbx_strand_id
1 'polypeptide(L)'
;MTFDYKGITNKNKELIFIAGPCVIESEEMTMNIAKKLKEIKERLNIQLIFKASYDKANRTSLSSYRGLGMKEGLEILQNIGKELGLLTITDIHVPTEAEVAAKYVDFLQIPAFLCRQTDMLRAACETKKAVNVKKGQFISGYDCKYIADKCADAIEEKRLLLCERGTMFGYGNLVVDMKNMEIMKNYAPVVYDATHSLQMPSAANGVSGGAREFIPALLKSAVALSIDGIFMEVHPNPKESLSDSNTIFELDKVEDLWKDVLKINELVKNM
;
A
#
# COMPACT_ATOMS: atom_id res chain seq x y z
N MET A 1 0.27 13.62 13.46
CA MET A 1 1.64 13.84 12.92
C MET A 1 1.56 14.23 11.46
N THR A 2 2.57 14.89 10.92
CA THR A 2 2.57 15.31 9.50
C THR A 2 3.42 14.35 8.66
N PHE A 3 2.91 13.94 7.50
CA PHE A 3 3.66 13.38 6.39
C PHE A 3 3.91 14.49 5.36
N ASP A 4 5.12 14.60 4.83
CA ASP A 4 5.47 15.57 3.79
C ASP A 4 6.67 15.08 2.98
N TYR A 5 6.42 14.68 1.73
CA TYR A 5 7.46 14.19 0.82
C TYR A 5 7.09 14.43 -0.64
N LYS A 6 7.93 15.17 -1.36
CA LYS A 6 7.80 15.42 -2.82
C LYS A 6 6.39 15.91 -3.24
N GLY A 7 5.77 16.75 -2.41
CA GLY A 7 4.43 17.29 -2.67
C GLY A 7 3.27 16.37 -2.24
N ILE A 8 3.56 15.16 -1.73
CA ILE A 8 2.57 14.33 -1.03
C ILE A 8 2.55 14.72 0.44
N THR A 9 1.38 15.03 1.00
CA THR A 9 1.21 15.44 2.39
C THR A 9 -0.16 15.10 2.95
N ASN A 10 -0.25 14.90 4.26
CA ASN A 10 -1.52 14.80 5.00
C ASN A 10 -1.91 16.12 5.70
N LYS A 11 -1.24 17.25 5.40
CA LYS A 11 -1.64 18.57 5.90
C LYS A 11 -3.10 18.85 5.54
N ASN A 12 -3.81 19.59 6.38
CA ASN A 12 -5.26 19.85 6.23
C ASN A 12 -6.09 18.56 6.08
N LYS A 13 -5.63 17.48 6.72
CA LYS A 13 -6.21 16.13 6.64
C LYS A 13 -6.31 15.61 5.20
N GLU A 14 -5.53 16.13 4.24
CA GLU A 14 -5.55 15.66 2.85
C GLU A 14 -5.27 14.15 2.77
N LEU A 15 -6.09 13.43 2.01
CA LEU A 15 -6.04 11.97 1.96
C LEU A 15 -5.06 11.55 0.86
N ILE A 16 -4.09 10.74 1.21
CA ILE A 16 -3.10 10.18 0.29
C ILE A 16 -3.66 8.90 -0.34
N PHE A 17 -3.62 8.77 -1.67
CA PHE A 17 -4.05 7.57 -2.37
C PHE A 17 -2.83 6.77 -2.85
N ILE A 18 -2.77 5.49 -2.50
CA ILE A 18 -1.76 4.55 -2.99
C ILE A 18 -2.48 3.46 -3.79
N ALA A 19 -2.27 3.40 -5.11
CA ALA A 19 -2.97 2.43 -5.94
C ALA A 19 -2.21 1.98 -7.18
N GLY A 20 -2.51 0.76 -7.62
CA GLY A 20 -1.96 0.15 -8.84
C GLY A 20 -2.10 -1.38 -8.80
N PRO A 21 -1.48 -2.12 -9.72
CA PRO A 21 -1.60 -3.58 -9.73
C PRO A 21 -0.89 -4.25 -8.54
N CYS A 22 -1.29 -5.49 -8.25
CA CYS A 22 -0.66 -6.27 -7.19
C CYS A 22 0.79 -6.62 -7.50
N VAL A 23 1.04 -7.08 -8.71
CA VAL A 23 2.34 -7.47 -9.24
C VAL A 23 2.48 -6.91 -10.65
N ILE A 24 3.70 -6.60 -11.08
CA ILE A 24 3.99 -6.23 -12.46
C ILE A 24 3.95 -7.50 -13.31
N GLU A 25 2.91 -7.63 -14.14
CA GLU A 25 2.72 -8.77 -15.05
C GLU A 25 3.31 -8.49 -16.44
N SER A 26 3.17 -7.25 -16.92
CA SER A 26 3.78 -6.73 -18.15
C SER A 26 3.91 -5.21 -18.09
N GLU A 27 4.81 -4.64 -18.88
CA GLU A 27 4.95 -3.18 -19.01
C GLU A 27 3.67 -2.54 -19.55
N GLU A 28 3.09 -3.10 -20.61
CA GLU A 28 1.88 -2.59 -21.24
C GLU A 28 0.70 -2.49 -20.27
N MET A 29 0.40 -3.58 -19.55
CA MET A 29 -0.69 -3.60 -18.58
C MET A 29 -0.44 -2.59 -17.45
N THR A 30 0.77 -2.56 -16.91
CA THR A 30 1.13 -1.69 -15.79
C THR A 30 1.02 -0.22 -16.19
N MET A 31 1.49 0.13 -17.39
CA MET A 31 1.39 1.48 -17.97
C MET A 31 -0.07 1.87 -18.23
N ASN A 32 -0.90 0.97 -18.75
CA ASN A 32 -2.32 1.23 -18.98
C ASN A 32 -3.09 1.49 -17.69
N ILE A 33 -2.82 0.71 -16.63
CA ILE A 33 -3.38 0.96 -15.29
C ILE A 33 -2.91 2.32 -14.76
N ALA A 34 -1.62 2.64 -14.89
CA ALA A 34 -1.06 3.90 -14.41
C ALA A 34 -1.68 5.12 -15.13
N LYS A 35 -1.87 5.05 -16.45
CA LYS A 35 -2.55 6.09 -17.23
C LYS A 35 -3.98 6.31 -16.74
N LYS A 36 -4.76 5.24 -16.59
CA LYS A 36 -6.15 5.33 -16.10
C LYS A 36 -6.22 5.95 -14.70
N LEU A 37 -5.34 5.53 -13.78
CA LEU A 37 -5.28 6.10 -12.43
C LEU A 37 -4.84 7.56 -12.44
N LYS A 38 -3.92 7.97 -13.33
CA LYS A 38 -3.55 9.38 -13.51
C LYS A 38 -4.74 10.23 -13.96
N GLU A 39 -5.53 9.76 -14.92
CA GLU A 39 -6.72 10.48 -15.34
C GLU A 39 -7.73 10.65 -14.19
N ILE A 40 -7.94 9.60 -13.39
CA ILE A 40 -8.80 9.67 -12.20
C ILE A 40 -8.23 10.68 -11.19
N LYS A 41 -6.92 10.64 -10.96
CA LYS A 41 -6.22 11.59 -10.09
C LYS A 41 -6.48 13.04 -10.51
N GLU A 42 -6.37 13.33 -11.79
CA GLU A 42 -6.59 14.67 -12.36
C GLU A 42 -8.06 15.10 -12.24
N ARG A 43 -9.02 14.21 -12.57
CA ARG A 43 -10.46 14.49 -12.45
C ARG A 43 -10.91 14.75 -11.01
N LEU A 44 -10.36 14.00 -10.05
CA LEU A 44 -10.72 14.13 -8.63
C LEU A 44 -9.84 15.12 -7.85
N ASN A 45 -8.80 15.66 -8.48
CA ASN A 45 -7.80 16.52 -7.85
C ASN A 45 -7.23 15.92 -6.54
N ILE A 46 -6.74 14.69 -6.62
CA ILE A 46 -6.21 13.95 -5.47
C ILE A 46 -4.69 13.74 -5.55
N GLN A 47 -4.08 13.44 -4.41
CA GLN A 47 -2.69 13.02 -4.33
C GLN A 47 -2.61 11.50 -4.55
N LEU A 48 -1.89 11.07 -5.59
CA LEU A 48 -1.77 9.66 -5.97
C LEU A 48 -0.30 9.21 -6.03
N ILE A 49 -0.02 8.09 -5.38
CA ILE A 49 1.22 7.32 -5.50
C ILE A 49 0.88 6.02 -6.24
N PHE A 50 1.58 5.74 -7.33
CA PHE A 50 1.39 4.52 -8.11
C PHE A 50 2.14 3.34 -7.47
N LYS A 51 1.42 2.25 -7.18
CA LYS A 51 1.98 1.05 -6.54
C LYS A 51 2.05 -0.11 -7.51
N ALA A 52 3.18 -0.82 -7.52
CA ALA A 52 3.26 -2.20 -8.02
C ALA A 52 4.40 -2.95 -7.33
N SER A 53 4.33 -4.28 -7.28
CA SER A 53 5.40 -5.13 -6.76
C SER A 53 6.15 -5.76 -7.93
N TYR A 54 7.49 -5.67 -7.94
CA TYR A 54 8.33 -6.36 -8.95
C TYR A 54 8.49 -7.86 -8.66
N ASP A 55 8.32 -8.26 -7.41
CA ASP A 55 8.39 -9.65 -6.94
C ASP A 55 7.30 -9.92 -5.90
N LYS A 56 6.85 -11.17 -5.81
CA LYS A 56 6.00 -11.70 -4.74
C LYS A 56 6.82 -12.77 -4.00
N ALA A 57 7.73 -12.33 -3.14
CA ALA A 57 8.64 -13.21 -2.40
C ALA A 57 7.98 -14.13 -1.35
N ASN A 58 6.68 -13.98 -1.11
CA ASN A 58 5.94 -14.64 -0.02
C ASN A 58 4.73 -15.46 -0.51
N ARG A 59 4.73 -15.92 -1.76
CA ARG A 59 3.69 -16.83 -2.25
C ARG A 59 3.68 -18.12 -1.43
N THR A 60 2.50 -18.64 -1.12
CA THR A 60 2.34 -19.90 -0.38
C THR A 60 2.86 -21.10 -1.19
N SER A 61 2.66 -21.11 -2.51
CA SER A 61 3.17 -22.16 -3.41
C SER A 61 4.35 -21.67 -4.25
N LEU A 62 5.35 -22.53 -4.44
CA LEU A 62 6.50 -22.29 -5.31
C LEU A 62 6.10 -22.14 -6.79
N SER A 63 5.02 -22.79 -7.23
CA SER A 63 4.55 -22.73 -8.62
C SER A 63 3.80 -21.45 -8.97
N SER A 64 3.60 -20.57 -7.99
CA SER A 64 2.89 -19.31 -8.17
C SER A 64 3.74 -18.28 -8.91
N TYR A 65 3.10 -17.48 -9.78
CA TYR A 65 3.75 -16.36 -10.44
C TYR A 65 4.32 -15.35 -9.44
N ARG A 66 5.52 -14.84 -9.72
CA ARG A 66 6.25 -13.93 -8.83
C ARG A 66 6.40 -12.51 -9.37
N GLY A 67 6.29 -12.29 -10.68
CA GLY A 67 6.60 -11.00 -11.30
C GLY A 67 7.78 -11.10 -12.25
N LEU A 68 8.09 -9.99 -12.92
CA LEU A 68 9.21 -9.86 -13.85
C LEU A 68 10.58 -9.77 -13.14
N GLY A 69 10.57 -9.63 -11.81
CA GLY A 69 11.77 -9.51 -11.00
C GLY A 69 12.31 -8.08 -10.92
N MET A 70 13.32 -7.90 -10.08
CA MET A 70 13.73 -6.57 -9.61
C MET A 70 14.17 -5.63 -10.74
N LYS A 71 15.06 -6.05 -11.65
CA LYS A 71 15.61 -5.14 -12.66
C LYS A 71 14.52 -4.59 -13.58
N GLU A 72 13.79 -5.48 -14.25
CA GLU A 72 12.74 -5.12 -15.21
C GLU A 72 11.58 -4.39 -14.52
N GLY A 73 11.13 -4.88 -13.36
CA GLY A 73 10.05 -4.23 -12.62
C GLY A 73 10.38 -2.82 -12.15
N LEU A 74 11.63 -2.57 -11.72
CA LEU A 74 12.07 -1.22 -11.32
C LEU A 74 12.24 -0.28 -12.52
N GLU A 75 12.71 -0.78 -13.67
CA GLU A 75 12.78 0.00 -14.91
C GLU A 75 11.37 0.45 -15.35
N ILE A 76 10.37 -0.45 -15.31
CA ILE A 76 8.97 -0.13 -15.61
C ILE A 76 8.42 0.95 -14.65
N LEU A 77 8.66 0.81 -13.35
CA LEU A 77 8.21 1.81 -12.37
C LEU A 77 8.88 3.18 -12.58
N GLN A 78 10.17 3.19 -12.93
CA GLN A 78 10.87 4.43 -13.25
C GLN A 78 10.29 5.09 -14.52
N ASN A 79 9.96 4.31 -15.55
CA ASN A 79 9.34 4.81 -16.78
C ASN A 79 7.96 5.43 -16.50
N ILE A 80 7.13 4.77 -15.68
CA ILE A 80 5.84 5.31 -15.22
C ILE A 80 6.04 6.65 -14.51
N GLY A 81 7.02 6.74 -13.61
CA GLY A 81 7.31 7.98 -12.90
C GLY A 81 7.74 9.11 -13.85
N LYS A 82 8.59 8.81 -14.84
CA LYS A 82 9.07 9.78 -15.83
C LYS A 82 7.99 10.24 -16.82
N GLU A 83 7.24 9.29 -17.39
CA GLU A 83 6.27 9.58 -18.46
C GLU A 83 4.98 10.20 -17.92
N LEU A 84 4.54 9.75 -16.74
CA LEU A 84 3.27 10.17 -16.18
C LEU A 84 3.41 11.21 -15.07
N GLY A 85 4.61 11.44 -14.54
CA GLY A 85 4.82 12.36 -13.42
C GLY A 85 4.15 11.89 -12.13
N LEU A 86 3.95 10.58 -11.98
CA LEU A 86 3.45 9.96 -10.75
C LEU A 86 4.62 9.58 -9.86
N LEU A 87 4.48 9.75 -8.54
CA LEU A 87 5.41 9.13 -7.62
C LEU A 87 5.13 7.63 -7.52
N THR A 88 6.17 6.82 -7.36
CA THR A 88 6.02 5.35 -7.35
C THR A 88 6.44 4.72 -6.04
N ILE A 89 5.78 3.61 -5.69
CA ILE A 89 6.07 2.77 -4.52
C ILE A 89 6.18 1.30 -4.91
N THR A 90 7.21 0.63 -4.40
CA THR A 90 7.34 -0.84 -4.44
C THR A 90 7.76 -1.36 -3.09
N ASP A 91 7.45 -2.61 -2.80
CA ASP A 91 8.01 -3.34 -1.66
C ASP A 91 9.38 -3.94 -1.98
N ILE A 92 10.19 -4.05 -0.93
CA ILE A 92 11.49 -4.75 -0.94
C ILE A 92 11.42 -5.98 -0.04
N HIS A 93 12.26 -6.99 -0.29
CA HIS A 93 12.18 -8.31 0.35
C HIS A 93 13.45 -8.70 1.12
N VAL A 94 14.60 -8.12 0.78
CA VAL A 94 15.84 -8.23 1.56
C VAL A 94 16.53 -6.87 1.69
N PRO A 95 17.35 -6.63 2.74
CA PRO A 95 17.94 -5.31 2.99
C PRO A 95 18.77 -4.75 1.82
N THR A 96 19.49 -5.61 1.09
CA THR A 96 20.33 -5.22 -0.05
C THR A 96 19.53 -4.68 -1.25
N GLU A 97 18.24 -4.96 -1.33
CA GLU A 97 17.38 -4.41 -2.39
C GLU A 97 17.05 -2.93 -2.16
N ALA A 98 17.12 -2.43 -0.92
CA ALA A 98 16.71 -1.07 -0.58
C ALA A 98 17.46 -0.01 -1.39
N GLU A 99 18.79 -0.08 -1.41
CA GLU A 99 19.64 0.88 -2.13
C GLU A 99 19.42 0.81 -3.65
N VAL A 100 19.18 -0.40 -4.18
CA VAL A 100 18.92 -0.61 -5.60
C VAL A 100 17.56 -0.02 -5.98
N ALA A 101 16.49 -0.43 -5.29
CA ALA A 101 15.12 0.05 -5.54
C ALA A 101 15.00 1.56 -5.39
N ALA A 102 15.67 2.15 -4.39
CA ALA A 102 15.68 3.60 -4.18
C ALA A 102 16.23 4.42 -5.36
N LYS A 103 16.99 3.81 -6.29
CA LYS A 103 17.44 4.52 -7.51
C LYS A 103 16.31 4.71 -8.53
N TYR A 104 15.21 3.96 -8.40
CA TYR A 104 14.12 3.91 -9.38
C TYR A 104 12.81 4.47 -8.86
N VAL A 105 12.51 4.27 -7.57
CA VAL A 105 11.22 4.65 -6.98
C VAL A 105 11.34 5.78 -5.95
N ASP A 106 10.20 6.35 -5.57
CA ASP A 106 10.10 7.44 -4.59
C ASP A 106 9.83 6.94 -3.17
N PHE A 107 9.13 5.82 -3.05
CA PHE A 107 8.74 5.21 -1.79
C PHE A 107 9.18 3.74 -1.74
N LEU A 108 9.63 3.30 -0.57
CA LEU A 108 9.88 1.90 -0.28
C LEU A 108 8.81 1.37 0.68
N GLN A 109 8.28 0.18 0.40
CA GLN A 109 7.34 -0.48 1.27
C GLN A 109 7.99 -1.67 1.98
N ILE A 110 7.78 -1.78 3.29
CA ILE A 110 8.17 -2.96 4.07
C ILE A 110 6.99 -3.93 4.13
N PRO A 111 7.13 -5.17 3.64
CA PRO A 111 6.10 -6.19 3.72
C PRO A 111 5.67 -6.52 5.16
N ALA A 112 4.41 -6.91 5.33
CA ALA A 112 3.82 -7.18 6.64
C ALA A 112 4.61 -8.24 7.45
N PHE A 113 5.08 -9.31 6.79
CA PHE A 113 5.87 -10.35 7.45
C PHE A 113 7.27 -9.89 7.87
N LEU A 114 7.77 -8.80 7.29
CA LEU A 114 9.12 -8.28 7.54
C LEU A 114 9.11 -7.04 8.43
N CYS A 115 7.94 -6.60 8.92
CA CYS A 115 7.77 -5.36 9.68
C CYS A 115 8.53 -5.30 11.02
N ARG A 116 9.07 -6.41 11.51
CA ARG A 116 9.89 -6.49 12.73
C ARG A 116 11.39 -6.52 12.46
N GLN A 117 11.81 -6.77 11.23
CA GLN A 117 13.21 -7.00 10.87
C GLN A 117 13.98 -5.67 10.92
N THR A 118 14.87 -5.54 11.91
CA THR A 118 15.59 -4.27 12.16
C THR A 118 16.39 -3.83 10.94
N ASP A 119 17.20 -4.73 10.39
CA ASP A 119 18.07 -4.41 9.24
C ASP A 119 17.27 -4.03 8.01
N MET A 120 16.07 -4.61 7.84
CA MET A 120 15.17 -4.28 6.74
C MET A 120 14.59 -2.87 6.86
N LEU A 121 14.08 -2.53 8.04
CA LEU A 121 13.55 -1.19 8.33
C LEU A 121 14.65 -0.13 8.18
N ARG A 122 15.84 -0.42 8.72
CA ARG A 122 17.01 0.46 8.66
C ARG A 122 17.45 0.71 7.23
N ALA A 123 17.65 -0.37 6.46
CA ALA A 123 18.09 -0.27 5.08
C ALA A 123 17.14 0.58 4.23
N ALA A 124 15.82 0.45 4.41
CA ALA A 124 14.85 1.31 3.72
C ALA A 124 14.93 2.78 4.15
N CYS A 125 15.02 3.05 5.45
CA CYS A 125 15.07 4.41 6.00
C CYS A 125 16.31 5.18 5.53
N GLU A 126 17.48 4.52 5.51
CA GLU A 126 18.77 5.12 5.16
C GLU A 126 18.85 5.56 3.68
N THR A 127 17.92 5.11 2.82
CA THR A 127 17.86 5.50 1.40
C THR A 127 17.36 6.93 1.15
N LYS A 128 16.89 7.63 2.20
CA LYS A 128 16.24 8.95 2.13
C LYS A 128 14.90 8.98 1.37
N LYS A 129 14.37 7.83 0.98
CA LYS A 129 13.02 7.68 0.42
C LYS A 129 11.98 7.72 1.52
N ALA A 130 10.73 7.96 1.13
CA ALA A 130 9.62 7.75 2.05
C ALA A 130 9.39 6.25 2.25
N VAL A 131 9.00 5.87 3.47
CA VAL A 131 8.84 4.47 3.85
C VAL A 131 7.41 4.20 4.28
N ASN A 132 6.78 3.20 3.67
CA ASN A 132 5.48 2.67 4.10
C ASN A 132 5.66 1.31 4.77
N VAL A 133 5.35 1.18 6.05
CA VAL A 133 5.48 -0.11 6.74
C VAL A 133 4.11 -0.76 6.89
N LYS A 134 3.90 -1.90 6.22
CA LYS A 134 2.70 -2.71 6.42
C LYS A 134 2.75 -3.35 7.81
N LYS A 135 1.72 -3.14 8.62
CA LYS A 135 1.57 -3.78 9.93
C LYS A 135 1.47 -5.29 9.74
N GLY A 136 2.28 -6.05 10.47
CA GLY A 136 2.15 -7.51 10.53
C GLY A 136 0.76 -7.93 11.01
N GLN A 137 0.22 -9.00 10.45
CA GLN A 137 -1.07 -9.56 10.89
C GLN A 137 -1.00 -10.14 12.31
N PHE A 138 0.22 -10.29 12.84
CA PHE A 138 0.55 -10.86 14.16
C PHE A 138 0.93 -9.80 15.20
N ILE A 139 0.86 -8.49 14.88
CA ILE A 139 1.16 -7.41 15.84
C ILE A 139 -0.03 -6.48 16.06
N SER A 140 -0.06 -5.86 17.24
CA SER A 140 -1.05 -4.85 17.62
C SER A 140 -0.67 -3.45 17.11
N GLY A 141 -1.62 -2.51 17.16
CA GLY A 141 -1.33 -1.09 16.91
C GLY A 141 -0.29 -0.50 17.90
N TYR A 142 -0.28 -0.95 19.15
CA TYR A 142 0.69 -0.49 20.17
C TYR A 142 2.13 -0.86 19.81
N ASP A 143 2.33 -2.05 19.23
CA ASP A 143 3.66 -2.53 18.83
C ASP A 143 4.23 -1.75 17.64
N CYS A 144 3.40 -0.98 16.92
CA CYS A 144 3.88 -0.09 15.85
C CYS A 144 4.78 1.03 16.38
N LYS A 145 4.74 1.33 17.69
CA LYS A 145 5.74 2.19 18.34
C LYS A 145 7.16 1.72 18.05
N TYR A 146 7.43 0.42 18.17
CA TYR A 146 8.77 -0.12 17.98
C TYR A 146 9.21 -0.12 16.51
N ILE A 147 8.27 -0.11 15.58
CA ILE A 147 8.57 0.13 14.16
C ILE A 147 9.04 1.58 13.98
N ALA A 148 8.27 2.54 14.52
CA ALA A 148 8.62 3.95 14.44
C ALA A 148 9.96 4.26 15.13
N ASP A 149 10.21 3.71 16.33
CA ASP A 149 11.47 3.86 17.07
C ASP A 149 12.67 3.38 16.23
N LYS A 150 12.54 2.23 15.55
CA LYS A 150 13.58 1.68 14.66
C LYS A 150 13.79 2.50 13.38
N CYS A 151 12.90 3.42 13.05
CA CYS A 151 13.02 4.27 11.87
C CYS A 151 13.54 5.68 12.24
N ALA A 152 13.21 6.17 13.44
CA ALA A 152 13.23 7.57 13.85
C ALA A 152 14.55 8.33 13.59
N ASP A 153 15.70 7.67 13.75
CA ASP A 153 17.05 8.25 13.60
C ASP A 153 17.70 8.00 12.23
N ALA A 154 17.13 7.19 11.35
CA ALA A 154 17.68 6.98 10.00
C ALA A 154 16.77 7.46 8.87
N ILE A 155 15.56 7.92 9.18
CA ILE A 155 14.70 8.59 8.22
C ILE A 155 14.52 10.05 8.63
N GLU A 156 14.48 10.96 7.65
CA GLU A 156 14.06 12.33 7.93
C GLU A 156 12.63 12.34 8.48
N GLU A 157 12.39 13.25 9.42
CA GLU A 157 11.07 13.45 10.00
C GLU A 157 10.01 13.62 8.88
N LYS A 158 8.80 13.10 9.11
CA LYS A 158 7.64 13.22 8.19
C LYS A 158 7.68 12.35 6.92
N ARG A 159 8.57 11.34 6.86
CA ARG A 159 8.66 10.41 5.71
C ARG A 159 8.24 8.97 6.01
N LEU A 160 7.69 8.70 7.20
CA LEU A 160 7.21 7.38 7.60
C LEU A 160 5.68 7.31 7.52
N LEU A 161 5.16 6.25 6.93
CA LEU A 161 3.76 5.84 6.96
C LEU A 161 3.65 4.48 7.65
N LEU A 162 2.61 4.30 8.44
CA LEU A 162 2.22 2.99 8.98
C LEU A 162 0.94 2.53 8.30
N CYS A 163 0.90 1.29 7.81
CA CYS A 163 -0.21 0.80 7.01
C CYS A 163 -0.93 -0.38 7.64
N GLU A 164 -2.19 -0.17 8.04
CA GLU A 164 -3.10 -1.22 8.55
C GLU A 164 -3.53 -2.13 7.40
N ARG A 165 -3.53 -3.44 7.63
CA ARG A 165 -3.86 -4.48 6.64
C ARG A 165 -4.57 -5.70 7.24
N GLY A 166 -5.18 -5.56 8.42
CA GLY A 166 -5.84 -6.61 9.17
C GLY A 166 -4.93 -7.35 10.16
N THR A 167 -5.56 -8.04 11.10
CA THR A 167 -4.95 -8.87 12.14
C THR A 167 -5.51 -10.29 12.05
N MET A 168 -4.70 -11.31 12.31
CA MET A 168 -5.13 -12.71 12.32
C MET A 168 -6.32 -12.91 13.26
N PHE A 169 -7.39 -13.52 12.74
CA PHE A 169 -8.59 -13.83 13.51
C PHE A 169 -8.96 -15.30 13.35
N GLY A 170 -8.40 -16.13 14.23
CA GLY A 170 -8.40 -17.57 14.05
C GLY A 170 -7.53 -17.99 12.85
N TYR A 171 -7.84 -19.14 12.27
CA TYR A 171 -7.13 -19.66 11.10
C TYR A 171 -7.80 -19.23 9.79
N GLY A 172 -7.00 -18.80 8.83
CA GLY A 172 -7.46 -18.51 7.47
C GLY A 172 -8.26 -17.22 7.30
N ASN A 173 -8.32 -16.36 8.32
CA ASN A 173 -9.10 -15.13 8.28
C ASN A 173 -8.39 -13.93 8.93
N LEU A 174 -8.82 -12.73 8.54
CA LEU A 174 -8.37 -11.46 9.09
C LEU A 174 -9.56 -10.63 9.58
N VAL A 175 -9.32 -9.84 10.62
CA VAL A 175 -10.24 -8.79 11.09
C VAL A 175 -9.51 -7.46 11.14
N VAL A 176 -10.20 -6.37 10.81
CA VAL A 176 -9.70 -5.01 10.97
C VAL A 176 -10.26 -4.45 12.28
N ASP A 177 -9.39 -4.34 13.29
CA ASP A 177 -9.73 -3.60 14.50
C ASP A 177 -9.52 -2.11 14.25
N MET A 178 -10.62 -1.37 14.09
CA MET A 178 -10.62 0.07 13.85
C MET A 178 -9.86 0.85 14.94
N LYS A 179 -9.80 0.35 16.18
CA LYS A 179 -9.03 0.98 17.27
C LYS A 179 -7.52 0.93 16.99
N ASN A 180 -7.02 -0.09 16.29
CA ASN A 180 -5.59 -0.16 15.96
C ASN A 180 -5.15 1.03 15.11
N MET A 181 -5.99 1.48 14.18
CA MET A 181 -5.69 2.66 13.37
C MET A 181 -5.60 3.92 14.24
N GLU A 182 -6.50 4.11 15.21
CA GLU A 182 -6.40 5.21 16.18
C GLU A 182 -5.14 5.13 17.03
N ILE A 183 -4.77 3.92 17.48
CA ILE A 183 -3.54 3.72 18.26
C ILE A 183 -2.30 4.04 17.42
N MET A 184 -2.25 3.58 16.17
CA MET A 184 -1.11 3.78 15.25
C MET A 184 -0.83 5.24 14.93
N LYS A 185 -1.85 6.11 14.94
CA LYS A 185 -1.71 7.56 14.74
C LYS A 185 -0.81 8.24 15.79
N ASN A 186 -0.60 7.59 16.94
CA ASN A 186 0.35 8.07 17.95
C ASN A 186 1.81 7.85 17.56
N TYR A 187 2.10 7.09 16.49
CA TYR A 187 3.45 6.73 16.08
C TYR A 187 3.83 7.18 14.66
N ALA A 188 2.88 7.23 13.73
CA ALA A 188 3.05 7.85 12.41
C ALA A 188 1.70 8.12 11.74
N PRO A 189 1.64 8.89 10.64
CA PRO A 189 0.47 8.93 9.77
C PRO A 189 0.08 7.54 9.27
N VAL A 190 -1.23 7.27 9.23
CA VAL A 190 -1.81 5.94 9.03
C VAL A 190 -2.48 5.80 7.66
N VAL A 191 -2.09 4.74 6.95
CA VAL A 191 -2.70 4.31 5.70
C VAL A 191 -3.54 3.05 5.93
N TYR A 192 -4.72 2.95 5.33
CA TYR A 192 -5.51 1.72 5.35
C TYR A 192 -5.42 0.95 4.04
N ASP A 193 -4.91 -0.29 4.08
CA ASP A 193 -4.91 -1.23 2.95
C ASP A 193 -6.24 -1.97 2.86
N ALA A 194 -7.13 -1.45 2.02
CA ALA A 194 -8.47 -2.02 1.85
C ALA A 194 -8.47 -3.36 1.12
N THR A 195 -7.40 -3.67 0.39
CA THR A 195 -7.29 -4.92 -0.38
C THR A 195 -6.80 -6.08 0.48
N HIS A 196 -5.62 -5.95 1.09
CA HIS A 196 -5.01 -7.04 1.85
C HIS A 196 -5.67 -7.30 3.20
N SER A 197 -6.44 -6.32 3.72
CA SER A 197 -7.28 -6.50 4.91
C SER A 197 -8.39 -7.53 4.73
N LEU A 198 -8.76 -7.82 3.47
CA LEU A 198 -9.83 -8.73 3.11
C LEU A 198 -9.31 -10.06 2.54
N GLN A 199 -8.01 -10.32 2.66
CA GLN A 199 -7.45 -11.63 2.34
C GLN A 199 -7.94 -12.68 3.33
N MET A 200 -8.15 -13.89 2.82
CA MET A 200 -8.34 -15.10 3.62
C MET A 200 -7.09 -15.97 3.42
N PRO A 201 -6.05 -15.81 4.28
CA PRO A 201 -4.75 -16.42 4.03
C PRO A 201 -4.84 -17.94 3.97
N SER A 202 -4.25 -18.56 2.95
CA SER A 202 -4.21 -20.02 2.77
C SER A 202 -5.57 -20.72 2.72
N ALA A 203 -6.67 -19.99 2.46
CA ALA A 203 -8.03 -20.55 2.45
C ALA A 203 -8.36 -21.41 1.20
N ALA A 204 -7.51 -21.41 0.16
CA ALA A 204 -7.78 -22.11 -1.10
C ALA A 204 -6.55 -22.82 -1.67
N ASN A 205 -6.28 -24.08 -1.27
CA ASN A 205 -5.28 -24.99 -1.88
C ASN A 205 -3.93 -24.33 -2.26
N GLY A 206 -3.36 -23.51 -1.37
CA GLY A 206 -2.08 -22.84 -1.61
C GLY A 206 -2.16 -21.46 -2.29
N VAL A 207 -3.35 -20.88 -2.41
CA VAL A 207 -3.61 -19.49 -2.81
C VAL A 207 -4.50 -18.82 -1.75
N SER A 208 -4.29 -17.52 -1.53
CA SER A 208 -5.16 -16.74 -0.64
C SER A 208 -6.56 -16.57 -1.26
N GLY A 209 -7.59 -16.84 -0.46
CA GLY A 209 -8.95 -16.39 -0.76
C GLY A 209 -9.08 -14.88 -0.52
N GLY A 210 -10.30 -14.38 -0.64
CA GLY A 210 -10.55 -12.96 -0.39
C GLY A 210 -12.02 -12.59 -0.51
N ALA A 211 -12.36 -11.43 0.03
CA ALA A 211 -13.73 -10.93 0.03
C ALA A 211 -13.80 -9.48 -0.49
N ARG A 212 -13.44 -9.33 -1.77
CA ARG A 212 -13.43 -8.05 -2.53
C ARG A 212 -14.69 -7.21 -2.33
N GLU A 213 -15.84 -7.86 -2.22
CA GLU A 213 -17.15 -7.21 -2.08
C GLU A 213 -17.25 -6.30 -0.84
N PHE A 214 -16.41 -6.52 0.18
CA PHE A 214 -16.38 -5.69 1.38
C PHE A 214 -15.43 -4.49 1.28
N ILE A 215 -14.65 -4.36 0.20
CA ILE A 215 -13.71 -3.23 0.01
C ILE A 215 -14.43 -1.88 0.15
N PRO A 216 -15.56 -1.62 -0.54
CA PRO A 216 -16.25 -0.34 -0.42
C PRO A 216 -16.69 -0.03 1.01
N ALA A 217 -17.21 -1.03 1.74
CA ALA A 217 -17.70 -0.83 3.09
C ALA A 217 -16.56 -0.53 4.07
N LEU A 218 -15.51 -1.37 4.09
CA LEU A 218 -14.40 -1.19 5.03
C LEU A 218 -13.56 0.05 4.74
N LEU A 219 -13.38 0.41 3.46
CA LEU A 219 -12.68 1.63 3.09
C LEU A 219 -13.42 2.87 3.59
N LYS A 220 -14.74 2.92 3.42
CA LYS A 220 -15.60 4.00 3.95
C LYS A 220 -15.53 4.07 5.48
N SER A 221 -15.54 2.92 6.16
CA SER A 221 -15.38 2.87 7.62
C SER A 221 -14.02 3.39 8.10
N ALA A 222 -12.93 3.03 7.42
CA ALA A 222 -11.59 3.49 7.80
C ALA A 222 -11.43 5.00 7.57
N VAL A 223 -11.97 5.53 6.48
CA VAL A 223 -11.93 6.98 6.19
C VAL A 223 -12.75 7.79 7.19
N ALA A 224 -13.84 7.24 7.71
CA ALA A 224 -14.62 7.89 8.78
C ALA A 224 -13.82 8.12 10.07
N LEU A 225 -12.70 7.42 10.26
CA LEU A 225 -11.77 7.64 11.37
C LEU A 225 -10.80 8.79 11.11
N SER A 226 -10.85 9.49 9.98
CA SER A 226 -9.83 10.49 9.60
C SER A 226 -8.41 9.89 9.55
N ILE A 227 -8.24 8.77 8.83
CA ILE A 227 -6.92 8.25 8.46
C ILE A 227 -6.22 9.17 7.45
N ASP A 228 -4.90 9.01 7.30
CA ASP A 228 -4.07 9.89 6.48
C ASP A 228 -3.93 9.43 5.02
N GLY A 229 -4.21 8.16 4.75
CA GLY A 229 -4.21 7.63 3.39
C GLY A 229 -4.93 6.31 3.22
N ILE A 230 -5.11 5.93 1.97
CA ILE A 230 -5.68 4.63 1.58
C ILE A 230 -4.74 3.91 0.64
N PHE A 231 -4.74 2.59 0.71
CA PHE A 231 -4.02 1.70 -0.18
C PHE A 231 -5.01 0.74 -0.82
N MET A 232 -4.96 0.62 -2.15
CA MET A 232 -5.81 -0.26 -2.92
C MET A 232 -5.09 -0.85 -4.13
N GLU A 233 -5.08 -2.17 -4.25
CA GLU A 233 -4.72 -2.81 -5.52
C GLU A 233 -5.89 -2.83 -6.48
N VAL A 234 -5.61 -2.61 -7.77
CA VAL A 234 -6.61 -2.50 -8.84
C VAL A 234 -6.20 -3.31 -10.07
N HIS A 235 -7.17 -3.82 -10.83
CA HIS A 235 -6.92 -4.53 -12.08
C HIS A 235 -8.08 -4.31 -13.07
N PRO A 236 -7.82 -4.24 -14.40
CA PRO A 236 -8.88 -4.13 -15.40
C PRO A 236 -9.85 -5.30 -15.38
N ASN A 237 -9.32 -6.52 -15.21
CA ASN A 237 -10.11 -7.74 -15.06
C ASN A 237 -9.62 -8.55 -13.85
N PRO A 238 -10.09 -8.29 -12.62
CA PRO A 238 -9.46 -8.86 -11.44
C PRO A 238 -9.44 -10.40 -11.35
N LYS A 239 -10.29 -11.10 -12.12
CA LYS A 239 -10.27 -12.57 -12.20
C LYS A 239 -9.04 -13.11 -12.92
N GLU A 240 -8.44 -12.32 -13.81
CA GLU A 240 -7.25 -12.69 -14.59
C GLU A 240 -5.93 -12.29 -13.92
N SER A 241 -5.99 -11.55 -12.80
CA SER A 241 -4.79 -11.14 -12.07
C SER A 241 -3.97 -12.35 -11.59
N LEU A 242 -2.65 -12.31 -11.79
CA LEU A 242 -1.72 -13.39 -11.45
C LEU A 242 -1.37 -13.47 -9.94
N SER A 243 -1.80 -12.47 -9.18
CA SER A 243 -1.73 -12.41 -7.71
C SER A 243 -3.02 -11.82 -7.16
N ASP A 244 -3.44 -12.25 -5.97
CA ASP A 244 -4.52 -11.64 -5.18
C ASP A 244 -5.84 -11.35 -5.94
N SER A 245 -6.17 -12.22 -6.91
CA SER A 245 -7.36 -12.12 -7.75
C SER A 245 -8.69 -12.19 -6.99
N ASN A 246 -8.68 -12.49 -5.69
CA ASN A 246 -9.86 -12.47 -4.82
C ASN A 246 -10.03 -11.16 -4.03
N THR A 247 -9.02 -10.27 -4.01
CA THR A 247 -9.03 -9.03 -3.23
C THR A 247 -8.68 -7.77 -4.02
N ILE A 248 -8.17 -7.87 -5.25
CA ILE A 248 -7.87 -6.69 -6.08
C ILE A 248 -9.15 -6.05 -6.60
N PHE A 249 -9.30 -4.72 -6.56
CA PHE A 249 -10.53 -4.05 -6.99
C PHE A 249 -10.63 -3.85 -8.52
N GLU A 250 -11.85 -3.70 -9.03
CA GLU A 250 -12.09 -3.46 -10.47
C GLU A 250 -11.72 -2.01 -10.84
N LEU A 251 -10.78 -1.84 -11.78
CA LEU A 251 -10.23 -0.53 -12.14
C LEU A 251 -11.31 0.48 -12.58
N ASP A 252 -12.31 0.05 -13.33
CA ASP A 252 -13.36 0.94 -13.85
C ASP A 252 -14.32 1.43 -12.75
N LYS A 253 -14.34 0.79 -11.58
CA LYS A 253 -15.18 1.19 -10.42
C LYS A 253 -14.43 2.08 -9.42
N VAL A 254 -13.13 2.30 -9.62
CA VAL A 254 -12.27 3.02 -8.65
C VAL A 254 -12.72 4.46 -8.47
N GLU A 255 -13.03 5.16 -9.57
CA GLU A 255 -13.39 6.58 -9.51
C GLU A 255 -14.65 6.82 -8.67
N ASP A 256 -15.69 6.01 -8.84
CA ASP A 256 -16.95 6.15 -8.11
C ASP A 256 -16.76 5.85 -6.62
N LEU A 257 -15.98 4.83 -6.28
CA LEU A 257 -15.65 4.53 -4.90
C LEU A 257 -14.84 5.67 -4.26
N TRP A 258 -13.88 6.25 -4.99
CA TRP A 258 -13.08 7.36 -4.48
C TRP A 258 -13.89 8.65 -4.31
N LYS A 259 -14.88 8.92 -5.17
CA LYS A 259 -15.83 10.01 -4.96
C LYS A 259 -16.59 9.85 -3.64
N ASP A 260 -17.04 8.64 -3.32
CA ASP A 260 -17.70 8.37 -2.04
C ASP A 260 -16.76 8.55 -0.85
N VAL A 261 -15.53 8.05 -0.96
CA VAL A 261 -14.49 8.20 0.06
C VAL A 261 -14.18 9.67 0.31
N LEU A 262 -14.05 10.48 -0.74
CA LEU A 262 -13.77 11.91 -0.62
C LEU A 262 -14.89 12.67 0.10
N LYS A 263 -16.16 12.33 -0.18
CA LYS A 263 -17.32 12.91 0.54
C LYS A 263 -17.27 12.61 2.03
N ILE A 264 -16.95 11.37 2.41
CA ILE A 264 -16.84 10.98 3.82
C ILE A 264 -15.67 11.71 4.47
N ASN A 265 -14.52 11.75 3.79
CA ASN A 265 -13.33 12.46 4.27
C ASN A 265 -13.63 13.94 4.51
N GLU A 266 -14.26 14.62 3.56
CA GLU A 266 -14.67 16.02 3.70
C GLU A 266 -15.63 16.24 4.88
N LEU A 267 -16.59 15.34 5.07
CA LEU A 267 -17.51 15.42 6.21
C LEU A 267 -16.76 15.33 7.55
N VAL A 268 -15.92 14.30 7.75
CA VAL A 268 -15.22 14.10 9.02
C VAL A 268 -14.08 15.10 9.25
N LYS A 269 -13.58 15.74 8.19
CA LYS A 269 -12.65 16.86 8.31
C LYS A 269 -13.24 18.07 9.00
N ASN A 270 -14.51 18.35 8.68
CA ASN A 270 -15.26 19.53 9.08
C ASN A 270 -16.06 19.34 10.38
N MET A 271 -16.02 18.15 10.98
CA MET A 271 -16.50 17.87 12.33
C MET A 271 -15.43 18.17 13.36
#